data_AF-A0A522Q8D3-F1
#
_entry.id   AF-A0A522Q8D3-F1
#
_cell.length_a   1.000
_cell.length_b   1.000
_cell.length_c   1.000
_cell.angle_alpha   90.00
_cell.angle_beta   90.00
_cell.angle_gamma   90.00
#
_symmetry.space_group_name_H-M   'P 1'
#
loop_
_entity.id
_entity.type
_entity.pdbx_description
1 polymer ?
#
loop_
_entity_poly.entity_id
_entity_poly.type
_entity_poly.pdbx_seq_one_letter_code
_entity_poly.pdbx_strand_id
1 'polypeptide(L)'
;MQTVGLTWEHSFELAALLAAAGGALALVRDRRARFVGAFLRETAVIGLLYGLWRLAGTLSVTDADGALARGRWIARAQHDLGLPSEHALQAVVLGHPLVVQAANLYYATMHFTTMLVFLIWLFVRHRDRYRPVRQVMAWTTLGCLLVQFVPVAPPRMFPQLQIVDTGMLYHQSVYANGFAADQMSAMPSVHVAWA
;
A
#
# COMPACT_ATOMS: atom_id res chain seq x y z
N MET A 1 -12.44 2.10 17.61
CA MET A 1 -12.92 1.33 16.46
C MET A 1 -11.90 0.24 16.18
N GLN A 2 -12.30 -1.04 16.25
CA GLN A 2 -11.41 -2.17 15.97
C GLN A 2 -11.00 -2.13 14.49
N THR A 3 -9.69 -2.02 14.22
CA THR A 3 -9.17 -2.16 12.87
C THR A 3 -9.43 -3.58 12.39
N VAL A 4 -10.15 -3.74 11.28
CA VAL A 4 -10.46 -5.04 10.64
C VAL A 4 -9.20 -5.74 10.08
N GLY A 5 -8.04 -5.04 10.05
CA GLY A 5 -6.76 -5.58 9.59
C GLY A 5 -5.89 -6.15 10.72
N LEU A 6 -5.11 -7.19 10.40
CA LEU A 6 -4.09 -7.77 11.28
C LEU A 6 -3.14 -6.67 11.81
N THR A 7 -2.79 -6.75 13.10
CA THR A 7 -1.72 -5.94 13.68
C THR A 7 -0.36 -6.46 13.17
N TRP A 8 0.72 -5.70 13.37
CA TRP A 8 2.03 -6.13 12.90
C TRP A 8 2.52 -7.36 13.67
N GLU A 9 2.19 -7.46 14.96
CA GLU A 9 2.49 -8.61 15.83
C GLU A 9 1.83 -9.88 15.30
N HIS A 10 0.50 -9.86 15.12
CA HIS A 10 -0.24 -11.00 14.58
C HIS A 10 0.22 -11.37 13.17
N SER A 11 0.64 -10.39 12.37
CA SER A 11 1.18 -10.67 11.04
C SER A 11 2.52 -11.40 11.10
N PHE A 12 3.40 -11.03 12.03
CA PHE A 12 4.68 -11.72 12.25
C PHE A 12 4.48 -13.13 12.81
N GLU A 13 3.57 -13.31 13.76
CA GLU A 13 3.22 -14.62 14.30
C GLU A 13 2.70 -15.55 13.19
N LEU A 14 1.73 -15.07 12.40
CA LEU A 14 1.19 -15.83 11.28
C LEU A 14 2.28 -16.16 10.24
N ALA A 15 3.13 -15.20 9.90
CA ALA A 15 4.24 -15.42 8.97
C ALA A 15 5.22 -16.48 9.48
N ALA A 16 5.57 -16.45 10.78
CA ALA A 16 6.45 -17.43 11.40
C ALA A 16 5.84 -18.85 11.37
N LEU A 17 4.57 -18.98 11.74
CA LEU A 17 3.84 -20.25 11.70
C LEU A 17 3.77 -20.82 10.27
N LEU A 18 3.43 -19.98 9.29
CA LEU A 18 3.38 -20.37 7.89
C LEU A 18 4.75 -20.78 7.34
N ALA A 19 5.82 -20.07 7.72
CA ALA A 19 7.17 -20.41 7.34
C ALA A 19 7.63 -21.76 7.93
N ALA A 20 7.35 -22.00 9.22
CA ALA A 20 7.67 -23.25 9.90
C ALA A 20 6.90 -24.44 9.31
N ALA A 21 5.58 -24.31 9.18
CA ALA A 21 4.74 -25.34 8.57
C ALA A 21 5.14 -25.61 7.12
N GLY A 22 5.42 -24.55 6.35
CA GLY A 22 5.87 -24.67 4.97
C GLY A 22 7.25 -25.31 4.82
N GLY A 23 8.15 -25.06 5.77
CA GLY A 23 9.45 -25.73 5.87
C GLY A 23 9.31 -27.22 6.19
N ALA A 24 8.46 -27.57 7.17
CA ALA A 24 8.19 -28.97 7.52
C ALA A 24 7.59 -29.75 6.32
N LEU A 25 6.62 -29.16 5.62
CA LEU A 25 6.02 -29.77 4.43
C LEU A 25 6.99 -29.91 3.25
N ALA A 26 8.07 -29.12 3.19
CA ALA A 26 9.10 -29.25 2.17
C ALA A 26 9.95 -30.53 2.34
N LEU A 27 10.02 -31.06 3.57
CA LEU A 27 10.74 -32.30 3.88
C LEU A 27 9.95 -33.56 3.52
N VAL A 28 8.65 -33.42 3.26
CA VAL A 28 7.76 -34.53 2.94
C VAL A 28 7.98 -35.00 1.49
N ARG A 29 7.96 -36.33 1.27
CA ARG A 29 8.13 -36.93 -0.08
C ARG A 29 6.96 -36.68 -1.01
N ASP A 30 5.76 -36.42 -0.48
CA ASP A 30 4.56 -36.15 -1.26
C ASP A 30 4.63 -34.83 -2.03
N ARG A 31 4.23 -34.86 -3.30
CA ARG A 31 4.28 -33.70 -4.20
C ARG A 31 3.27 -32.62 -3.80
N ARG A 32 2.09 -33.00 -3.31
CA ARG A 32 1.06 -32.03 -2.88
C ARG A 32 1.49 -31.34 -1.60
N ALA A 33 2.04 -32.08 -0.64
CA ALA A 33 2.64 -31.54 0.58
C ALA A 33 3.71 -30.50 0.26
N ARG A 34 4.66 -30.79 -0.64
CA ARG A 34 5.68 -29.80 -1.05
C ARG A 34 5.10 -28.58 -1.74
N PHE A 35 4.05 -28.74 -2.55
CA PHE A 35 3.37 -27.61 -3.19
C PHE A 35 2.70 -26.70 -2.15
N VAL A 36 1.95 -27.28 -1.22
CA VAL A 36 1.35 -26.54 -0.08
C VAL A 36 2.45 -25.87 0.73
N GLY A 37 3.53 -26.57 1.05
CA GLY A 37 4.65 -26.01 1.80
C GLY A 37 5.35 -24.86 1.08
N ALA A 38 5.44 -24.90 -0.25
CA ALA A 38 5.91 -23.77 -1.04
C ALA A 38 4.95 -22.59 -0.95
N PHE A 39 3.63 -22.83 -1.07
CA PHE A 39 2.61 -21.78 -0.97
C PHE A 39 2.66 -21.09 0.39
N LEU A 40 2.69 -21.85 1.49
CA LEU A 40 2.76 -21.30 2.85
C LEU A 40 3.99 -20.41 3.05
N ARG A 41 5.16 -20.80 2.51
CA ARG A 41 6.37 -19.96 2.60
C ARG A 41 6.25 -18.68 1.79
N GLU A 42 5.63 -18.70 0.61
CA GLU A 42 5.40 -17.47 -0.15
C GLU A 42 4.40 -16.55 0.57
N THR A 43 3.33 -17.12 1.13
CA THR A 43 2.37 -16.37 1.95
C THR A 43 3.03 -15.79 3.21
N ALA A 44 3.96 -16.52 3.83
CA ALA A 44 4.74 -16.02 4.96
C ALA A 44 5.57 -14.78 4.59
N VAL A 45 6.17 -14.74 3.39
CA VAL A 45 6.91 -13.55 2.92
C VAL A 45 5.97 -12.36 2.78
N ILE A 46 4.78 -12.55 2.20
CA ILE A 46 3.78 -11.48 2.06
C ILE A 46 3.31 -11.00 3.43
N GLY A 47 3.03 -11.92 4.36
CA GLY A 47 2.64 -11.60 5.73
C GLY A 47 3.73 -10.84 6.50
N LEU A 48 5.00 -11.22 6.32
CA LEU A 48 6.14 -10.50 6.89
C LEU A 48 6.23 -9.07 6.35
N LEU A 49 6.13 -8.89 5.03
CA LEU A 49 6.16 -7.55 4.41
C LEU A 49 5.00 -6.67 4.88
N TYR A 50 3.78 -7.23 4.98
CA TYR A 50 2.63 -6.52 5.53
C TYR A 50 2.84 -6.13 7.00
N GLY A 51 3.39 -7.02 7.82
CA GLY A 51 3.73 -6.73 9.21
C GLY A 51 4.77 -5.61 9.33
N LEU A 52 5.83 -5.66 8.52
CA LEU A 52 6.86 -4.62 8.48
C LEU A 52 6.27 -3.26 8.06
N TRP A 53 5.36 -3.26 7.08
CA TRP A 53 4.64 -2.06 6.65
C TRP A 53 3.78 -1.45 7.76
N ARG A 54 3.05 -2.29 8.48
CA ARG A 54 2.24 -1.86 9.62
C ARG A 54 3.12 -1.30 10.75
N LEU A 55 4.23 -1.97 11.05
CA LEU A 55 5.18 -1.53 12.07
C LEU A 55 5.81 -0.18 11.70
N ALA A 56 6.32 -0.03 10.47
CA ALA A 56 6.87 1.23 9.99
C ALA A 56 5.85 2.38 10.09
N GLY A 57 4.60 2.14 9.69
CA GLY A 57 3.51 3.09 9.85
C GLY A 57 3.24 3.49 11.31
N THR A 58 3.33 2.57 12.27
CA THR A 58 3.18 2.94 13.69
C THR A 58 4.32 3.81 14.21
N LEU A 59 5.53 3.66 13.66
CA LEU A 59 6.70 4.43 14.06
C LEU A 59 6.74 5.82 13.38
N SER A 60 6.25 5.93 12.13
CA SER A 60 6.29 7.17 11.33
C SER A 60 5.34 8.27 11.81
N VAL A 61 4.25 7.93 12.50
CA VAL A 61 3.21 8.88 12.94
C VAL A 61 3.70 9.93 13.96
N THR A 62 4.93 9.79 14.46
CA THR A 62 5.50 10.66 15.50
C THR A 62 5.89 12.08 15.05
N ASP A 63 5.92 12.39 13.74
CA ASP A 63 6.38 13.69 13.19
C ASP A 63 5.31 14.43 12.34
N ALA A 64 4.17 14.78 12.96
CA ALA A 64 3.07 15.46 12.26
C ALA A 64 3.43 16.88 11.77
N ASP A 65 4.16 17.65 12.58
CA ASP A 65 4.56 19.02 12.23
C ASP A 65 5.59 19.03 11.09
N GLY A 66 6.56 18.11 11.10
CA GLY A 66 7.51 17.92 10.01
C GLY A 66 6.81 17.50 8.72
N ALA A 67 5.79 16.62 8.80
CA ALA A 67 5.00 16.22 7.65
C ALA A 67 4.27 17.38 6.97
N LEU A 68 3.67 18.29 7.76
CA LEU A 68 3.04 19.51 7.24
C LEU A 68 4.06 20.47 6.61
N ALA A 69 5.23 20.63 7.23
CA ALA A 69 6.29 21.47 6.69
C ALA A 69 6.81 20.95 5.34
N ARG A 70 7.05 19.64 5.23
CA ARG A 70 7.47 18.97 3.98
C ARG A 70 6.39 19.08 2.90
N GLY A 71 5.12 18.85 3.22
CA GLY A 71 4.01 19.02 2.28
C GLY A 71 3.94 20.44 1.69
N ARG A 72 4.07 21.46 2.55
CA ARG A 72 4.15 22.87 2.10
C ARG A 72 5.39 23.15 1.24
N TRP A 73 6.53 22.57 1.59
CA TRP A 73 7.77 22.73 0.81
C TRP A 73 7.62 22.11 -0.59
N ILE A 74 7.05 20.91 -0.69
CA ILE A 74 6.78 20.25 -1.98
C ILE A 74 5.85 21.12 -2.84
N ALA A 75 4.74 21.59 -2.27
CA ALA A 75 3.78 22.42 -3.00
C ALA A 75 4.43 23.72 -3.54
N ARG A 76 5.28 24.37 -2.74
CA ARG A 76 6.06 25.55 -3.21
C ARG A 76 7.05 25.18 -4.30
N ALA A 77 7.82 24.10 -4.12
CA ALA A 77 8.78 23.67 -5.13
C ALA A 77 8.11 23.33 -6.46
N GLN A 78 6.94 22.68 -6.45
CA GLN A 78 6.17 22.41 -7.67
C GLN A 78 5.73 23.70 -8.36
N HIS A 79 5.24 24.67 -7.59
CA HIS A 79 4.86 25.99 -8.11
C HIS A 79 6.06 26.73 -8.71
N ASP A 80 7.20 26.77 -8.01
CA ASP A 80 8.41 27.47 -8.45
C ASP A 80 9.02 26.84 -9.71
N LEU A 81 8.82 25.53 -9.90
CA LEU A 81 9.20 24.80 -11.12
C LEU A 81 8.17 24.91 -12.25
N GLY A 82 7.04 25.59 -12.03
CA GLY A 82 5.97 25.72 -13.02
C GLY A 82 5.25 24.40 -13.34
N LEU A 83 5.28 23.42 -12.43
CA LEU A 83 4.57 22.15 -12.60
C LEU A 83 3.06 22.35 -12.41
N PRO A 84 2.21 21.57 -13.11
CA PRO A 84 0.77 21.65 -12.93
C PRO A 84 0.37 21.27 -11.50
N SER A 85 -0.55 22.05 -10.91
CA SER A 85 -1.09 21.74 -9.58
C SER A 85 -2.11 20.60 -9.64
N GLU A 86 -2.24 19.87 -8.54
CA GLU A 86 -3.30 18.86 -8.39
C GLU A 86 -4.69 19.46 -8.59
N HIS A 87 -4.91 20.69 -8.13
CA HIS A 87 -6.15 21.44 -8.38
C HIS A 87 -6.43 21.61 -9.89
N ALA A 88 -5.43 21.98 -10.68
CA ALA A 88 -5.59 22.16 -12.12
C ALA A 88 -5.93 20.84 -12.84
N LEU A 89 -5.28 19.73 -12.45
CA LEU A 89 -5.57 18.40 -12.98
C LEU A 89 -6.96 17.92 -12.55
N GLN A 90 -7.32 18.15 -11.29
CA GLN A 90 -8.59 17.76 -10.70
C GLN A 90 -9.76 18.50 -11.36
N ALA A 91 -9.61 19.79 -11.67
CA ALA A 91 -10.64 20.59 -12.35
C ALA A 91 -11.11 19.98 -13.69
N VAL A 92 -10.23 19.29 -14.40
CA VAL A 92 -10.57 18.61 -15.68
C VAL A 92 -11.57 17.47 -15.47
N VAL A 93 -11.52 16.77 -14.33
CA VAL A 93 -12.31 15.56 -14.08
C VAL A 93 -13.47 15.77 -13.13
N LEU A 94 -13.48 16.84 -12.32
CA LEU A 94 -14.55 17.11 -11.35
C LEU A 94 -15.93 17.29 -11.99
N GLY A 95 -16.00 17.72 -13.24
CA GLY A 95 -17.25 17.79 -14.01
C GLY A 95 -17.85 16.43 -14.38
N HIS A 96 -17.15 15.32 -14.10
CA HIS A 96 -17.55 13.96 -14.48
C HIS A 96 -17.66 13.03 -13.25
N PRO A 97 -18.77 13.07 -12.50
CA PRO A 97 -18.93 12.34 -11.24
C PRO A 97 -18.69 10.82 -11.34
N LEU A 98 -19.07 10.20 -12.46
CA LEU A 98 -18.85 8.75 -12.66
C LEU A 98 -17.37 8.41 -12.82
N VAL A 99 -16.61 9.27 -13.49
CA VAL A 99 -15.15 9.07 -13.67
C VAL A 99 -14.45 9.18 -12.31
N VAL A 100 -14.82 10.19 -11.51
CA VAL A 100 -14.24 10.38 -10.18
C VAL A 100 -14.58 9.22 -9.24
N GLN A 101 -15.84 8.78 -9.21
CA GLN A 101 -16.25 7.62 -8.39
C GLN A 101 -15.58 6.32 -8.83
N ALA A 102 -15.43 6.10 -10.14
CA ALA A 102 -14.70 4.95 -10.66
C ALA A 102 -13.22 5.00 -10.27
N ALA A 103 -12.58 6.16 -10.34
CA ALA A 103 -11.19 6.35 -9.90
C ALA A 103 -11.02 6.11 -8.40
N ASN A 104 -11.93 6.64 -7.56
CA ASN A 104 -11.96 6.39 -6.12
C ASN A 104 -12.07 4.87 -5.82
N LEU A 105 -12.99 4.17 -6.50
CA LEU A 105 -13.19 2.73 -6.31
C LEU A 105 -11.98 1.93 -6.78
N TYR A 106 -11.42 2.30 -7.93
CA TYR A 106 -10.19 1.70 -8.47
C TYR A 106 -9.04 1.84 -7.47
N TYR A 107 -8.84 3.04 -6.93
CA TYR A 107 -7.82 3.30 -5.91
C TYR A 107 -8.07 2.45 -4.65
N ALA A 108 -9.31 2.38 -4.18
CA ALA A 108 -9.66 1.68 -2.94
C ALA A 108 -9.53 0.16 -3.02
N THR A 109 -9.72 -0.45 -4.19
CA THR A 109 -9.91 -1.92 -4.28
C THR A 109 -8.95 -2.63 -5.22
N MET A 110 -8.58 -2.01 -6.34
CA MET A 110 -7.97 -2.75 -7.43
C MET A 110 -6.51 -3.08 -7.20
N HIS A 111 -5.72 -2.20 -6.58
CA HIS A 111 -4.28 -2.43 -6.44
C HIS A 111 -3.96 -3.69 -5.64
N PHE A 112 -4.50 -3.83 -4.42
CA PHE A 112 -4.24 -4.99 -3.58
C PHE A 112 -4.86 -6.27 -4.16
N THR A 113 -6.12 -6.19 -4.62
CA THR A 113 -6.85 -7.34 -5.16
C THR A 113 -6.19 -7.86 -6.43
N THR A 114 -5.84 -6.96 -7.36
CA THR A 114 -5.19 -7.33 -8.62
C THR A 114 -3.81 -7.92 -8.37
N MET A 115 -3.01 -7.32 -7.48
CA MET A 115 -1.69 -7.86 -7.13
C MET A 115 -1.80 -9.26 -6.51
N LEU A 116 -2.74 -9.46 -5.58
CA LEU A 116 -2.96 -10.77 -4.95
C LEU A 116 -3.37 -11.84 -5.96
N VAL A 117 -4.37 -11.54 -6.80
CA VAL A 117 -4.84 -12.45 -7.85
C VAL A 117 -3.72 -12.76 -8.85
N PHE A 118 -2.93 -11.75 -9.24
CA PHE A 118 -1.82 -11.92 -10.16
C PHE A 118 -0.71 -12.80 -9.59
N LEU A 119 -0.34 -12.62 -8.32
CA LEU A 119 0.64 -13.47 -7.65
C LEU A 119 0.16 -14.92 -7.50
N ILE A 120 -1.11 -15.12 -7.14
CA ILE A 120 -1.70 -16.47 -7.07
C ILE A 120 -1.68 -17.13 -8.45
N TRP A 121 -2.08 -16.40 -9.50
CA TRP A 121 -2.06 -16.89 -10.87
C TRP A 121 -0.63 -17.26 -11.31
N LEU A 122 0.36 -16.40 -11.05
CA LEU A 122 1.76 -16.72 -11.32
C LEU A 122 2.22 -17.93 -10.53
N PHE A 123 1.85 -18.05 -9.26
CA PHE A 123 2.26 -19.16 -8.41
C PHE A 123 1.71 -20.49 -8.95
N VAL A 124 0.43 -20.52 -9.32
CA VAL A 124 -0.26 -21.74 -9.77
C VAL A 124 0.11 -22.11 -11.20
N ARG A 125 0.22 -21.13 -12.12
CA ARG A 125 0.32 -21.38 -13.56
C ARG A 125 1.69 -21.05 -14.18
N HIS A 126 2.45 -20.11 -13.60
CA HIS A 126 3.73 -19.60 -14.14
C HIS A 126 4.81 -19.54 -13.06
N ARG A 127 5.02 -20.67 -12.37
CA ARG A 127 5.89 -20.78 -11.19
C ARG A 127 7.34 -20.34 -11.48
N ASP A 128 7.80 -20.49 -12.72
CA ASP A 128 9.09 -20.04 -13.24
C ASP A 128 9.24 -18.52 -13.19
N ARG A 129 8.16 -17.77 -13.43
CA ARG A 129 8.14 -16.29 -13.38
C ARG A 129 7.78 -15.73 -12.01
N TYR A 130 7.20 -16.53 -11.13
CA TYR A 130 6.76 -16.07 -9.81
C TYR A 130 7.90 -15.48 -8.98
N ARG A 131 9.05 -16.17 -8.90
CA ARG A 131 10.16 -15.75 -8.03
C ARG A 131 10.72 -14.35 -8.36
N PRO A 132 11.09 -14.02 -9.61
CA PRO A 132 11.59 -12.70 -9.94
C PRO A 132 10.53 -11.60 -9.71
N VAL A 133 9.27 -11.83 -10.10
CA VAL A 133 8.19 -10.86 -9.88
C VAL A 133 7.99 -10.59 -8.37
N ARG A 134 7.92 -11.64 -7.56
CA ARG A 134 7.82 -11.51 -6.10
C ARG A 134 9.02 -10.79 -5.50
N GLN A 135 10.23 -10.98 -6.01
CA GLN A 135 11.42 -10.28 -5.52
C GLN A 135 11.37 -8.79 -5.83
N VAL A 136 10.98 -8.41 -7.05
CA VAL A 136 10.77 -6.99 -7.41
C VAL A 136 9.74 -6.37 -6.48
N MET A 137 8.59 -7.01 -6.30
CA MET A 137 7.56 -6.54 -5.37
C MET A 137 8.10 -6.37 -3.94
N ALA A 138 8.83 -7.36 -3.42
CA ALA A 138 9.41 -7.30 -2.08
C ALA A 138 10.42 -6.15 -1.94
N TRP A 139 11.34 -6.00 -2.89
CA TRP A 139 12.35 -4.93 -2.86
C TRP A 139 11.74 -3.55 -3.03
N THR A 140 10.78 -3.38 -3.93
CA THR A 140 10.03 -2.14 -4.08
C THR A 140 9.30 -1.80 -2.79
N THR A 141 8.64 -2.79 -2.16
CA THR A 141 7.94 -2.59 -0.88
C THR A 141 8.91 -2.18 0.23
N LEU A 142 10.07 -2.86 0.35
CA LEU A 142 11.11 -2.50 1.31
C LEU A 142 11.69 -1.09 1.05
N GLY A 143 11.87 -0.71 -0.21
CA GLY A 143 12.27 0.66 -0.58
C GLY A 143 11.23 1.69 -0.15
N CYS A 144 9.94 1.42 -0.38
CA CYS A 144 8.85 2.27 0.09
C CYS A 144 8.80 2.38 1.62
N LEU A 145 9.13 1.31 2.38
CA LEU A 145 9.22 1.40 3.84
C LEU A 145 10.23 2.45 4.30
N LEU A 146 11.39 2.55 3.64
CA LEU A 146 12.40 3.53 4.01
C LEU A 146 11.86 4.97 3.84
N VAL A 147 11.09 5.20 2.77
CA VAL A 147 10.52 6.52 2.51
C VAL A 147 9.31 6.80 3.40
N GLN A 148 8.58 5.77 3.83
CA GLN A 148 7.46 5.89 4.78
C GLN A 148 7.87 6.55 6.11
N PHE A 149 9.14 6.44 6.51
CA PHE A 149 9.68 7.13 7.68
C PHE A 149 9.84 8.65 7.52
N VAL A 150 9.65 9.18 6.31
CA VAL A 150 9.66 10.62 6.04
C VAL A 150 8.21 11.04 5.73
N PRO A 151 7.37 11.25 6.76
CA PRO A 151 5.96 11.55 6.54
C PRO A 151 5.82 12.90 5.81
N VAL A 152 4.81 12.96 4.94
CA VAL A 152 4.47 14.11 4.10
C VAL A 152 2.96 14.28 4.14
N ALA A 153 2.51 15.44 4.61
CA ALA A 153 1.09 15.75 4.66
C ALA A 153 0.50 15.84 3.24
N PRO A 154 -0.67 15.24 2.98
CA PRO A 154 -1.30 15.26 1.67
C PRO A 154 -1.79 16.67 1.32
N PRO A 155 -1.80 17.04 0.03
CA PRO A 155 -2.21 18.37 -0.44
C PRO A 155 -3.61 18.81 0.03
N ARG A 156 -4.56 17.87 0.14
CA ARG A 156 -5.93 18.10 0.65
C ARG A 156 -6.01 18.67 2.09
N MET A 157 -4.93 18.59 2.87
CA MET A 157 -4.87 19.18 4.22
C MET A 157 -4.51 20.67 4.23
N PHE A 158 -4.23 21.26 3.06
CA PHE A 158 -3.90 22.68 2.92
C PHE A 158 -5.05 23.40 2.22
N PRO A 159 -5.92 24.13 2.94
CA PRO A 159 -7.07 24.82 2.36
C PRO A 159 -6.68 25.81 1.24
N GLN A 160 -5.46 26.37 1.32
CA GLN A 160 -4.94 27.31 0.33
C GLN A 160 -4.70 26.68 -1.05
N LEU A 161 -4.58 25.35 -1.13
CA LEU A 161 -4.38 24.64 -2.40
C LEU A 161 -5.70 24.34 -3.12
N GLN A 162 -6.84 24.57 -2.48
CA GLN A 162 -8.19 24.39 -3.04
C GLN A 162 -8.49 22.98 -3.60
N ILE A 163 -7.81 21.96 -3.09
CA ILE A 163 -7.98 20.57 -3.55
C ILE A 163 -9.20 19.94 -2.89
N VAL A 164 -10.06 19.31 -3.69
CA VAL A 164 -11.28 18.64 -3.23
C VAL A 164 -10.94 17.21 -2.78
N ASP A 165 -11.33 16.84 -1.57
CA ASP A 165 -11.26 15.44 -1.11
C ASP A 165 -12.43 14.64 -1.72
N THR A 166 -12.20 14.06 -2.91
CA THR A 166 -13.24 13.32 -3.66
C THR A 166 -13.67 12.04 -2.94
N GLY A 167 -12.79 11.44 -2.14
CA GLY A 167 -13.12 10.28 -1.32
C GLY A 167 -14.15 10.66 -0.26
N MET A 168 -13.97 11.79 0.41
CA MET A 168 -14.95 12.31 1.36
C MET A 168 -16.23 12.78 0.68
N LEU A 169 -16.12 13.50 -0.44
CA LEU A 169 -17.26 14.03 -1.21
C LEU A 169 -18.25 12.94 -1.65
N TYR A 170 -17.74 11.79 -2.08
CA TYR A 170 -18.55 10.66 -2.55
C TYR A 170 -18.74 9.55 -1.50
N HIS A 171 -18.37 9.76 -0.24
CA HIS A 171 -18.41 8.74 0.82
C HIS A 171 -17.61 7.46 0.48
N GLN A 172 -16.54 7.59 -0.30
CA GLN A 172 -15.64 6.53 -0.76
C GLN A 172 -14.24 6.65 -0.13
N SER A 173 -14.10 7.39 0.96
CA SER A 173 -12.82 7.61 1.61
C SER A 173 -12.30 6.34 2.28
N VAL A 174 -11.11 5.90 1.84
CA VAL A 174 -10.38 4.78 2.47
C VAL A 174 -9.93 5.10 3.91
N TYR A 175 -9.90 6.39 4.27
CA TYR A 175 -9.50 6.87 5.59
C TYR A 175 -10.66 6.99 6.59
N ALA A 176 -11.91 6.98 6.10
CA ALA A 176 -13.10 7.07 6.95
C ALA A 176 -13.57 5.70 7.46
N ASN A 177 -13.22 4.61 6.77
CA ASN A 177 -13.81 3.28 6.95
C ASN A 177 -13.03 2.33 7.89
N GLY A 178 -12.26 2.86 8.84
CA GLY A 178 -11.61 2.05 9.88
C GLY A 178 -10.39 1.25 9.46
N PHE A 179 -9.94 1.37 8.21
CA PHE A 179 -8.55 1.07 7.86
C PHE A 179 -7.70 2.19 8.46
N ALA A 180 -6.86 1.86 9.44
CA ALA A 180 -5.87 2.78 10.01
C ALA A 180 -4.77 3.08 8.98
N ALA A 181 -5.16 3.63 7.83
CA ALA A 181 -4.25 4.13 6.81
C ALA A 181 -3.71 5.47 7.31
N ASP A 182 -2.39 5.55 7.40
CA ASP A 182 -1.69 6.76 7.84
C ASP A 182 -1.94 7.88 6.83
N GLN A 183 -2.78 8.84 7.23
CA GLN A 183 -3.13 9.99 6.39
C GLN A 183 -1.95 10.92 6.14
N MET A 184 -0.91 10.85 6.99
CA MET A 184 0.27 11.73 6.95
C MET A 184 1.45 11.10 6.20
N SER A 185 1.28 9.90 5.64
CA SER A 185 2.25 9.23 4.79
C SER A 185 1.78 9.24 3.33
N ALA A 186 1.59 10.45 2.79
CA ALA A 186 1.01 10.63 1.45
C ALA A 186 1.99 10.23 0.32
N MET A 187 3.30 10.26 0.57
CA MET A 187 4.31 10.01 -0.47
C MET A 187 5.51 9.21 0.03
N PRO A 188 6.04 8.30 -0.80
CA PRO A 188 5.47 7.77 -2.04
C PRO A 188 4.39 6.74 -1.72
N SER A 189 3.27 6.80 -2.45
CA SER A 189 2.23 5.78 -2.32
C SER A 189 2.74 4.46 -2.89
N VAL A 190 2.74 3.41 -2.06
CA VAL A 190 3.08 2.05 -2.50
C VAL A 190 2.20 1.57 -3.64
N HIS A 191 0.98 2.11 -3.77
CA HIS A 191 0.07 1.83 -4.88
C HIS A 191 0.70 2.22 -6.22
N VAL A 192 1.32 3.41 -6.29
CA VAL A 192 2.01 3.88 -7.50
C VAL A 192 3.26 3.05 -7.77
N ALA A 193 3.99 2.65 -6.73
CA ALA A 193 5.19 1.83 -6.90
C ALA A 193 4.88 0.40 -7.40
N TRP A 194 3.65 -0.07 -7.23
CA TRP A 194 3.17 -1.38 -7.66
C TRP A 194 2.44 -1.38 -9.02
N ALA A 195 2.07 -0.20 -9.53
CA ALA A 195 1.38 -0.04 -10.81
C ALA A 195 2.33 -0.23 -11.99
#